data_AF-A0A9X4S729-F1
#
_entry.id   AF-A0A9X4S729-F1
#
_cell.length_a   1.000
_cell.length_b   1.000
_cell.length_c   1.000
_cell.angle_alpha   90.00
_cell.angle_beta   90.00
_cell.angle_gamma   90.00
#
_symmetry.space_group_name_H-M   'P 1'
#
loop_
_entity.id
_entity.type
_entity.pdbx_description
1 polymer ?
#
loop_
_entity_poly.entity_id
_entity_poly.type
_entity_poly.pdbx_seq_one_letter_code
_entity_poly.pdbx_strand_id
1 'polypeptide(L)'
;MAYTPKQWKDGDVITKEALNNIEQGIVNVPAGPKGDTGAAGAKGATGKGVKGIALTTTDGKVTGGTVTFDDDSTGAVTVTEA
;
A
#
# COMPACT_ATOMS: atom_id res chain seq x y z
N MET A 1 11.46 37.18 23.04
CA MET A 1 10.95 36.70 24.34
C MET A 1 10.43 35.29 24.13
N ALA A 2 10.73 34.35 25.03
CA ALA A 2 10.11 33.03 24.98
C ALA A 2 8.61 33.17 25.29
N TYR A 3 7.76 32.46 24.54
CA TYR A 3 6.32 32.42 24.79
C TYR A 3 6.06 31.90 26.21
N THR A 4 5.20 32.59 26.96
CA THR A 4 4.74 32.16 28.28
C THR A 4 3.25 31.77 28.17
N PRO A 5 2.91 30.48 28.31
CA PRO A 5 1.53 30.03 28.26
C PRO A 5 0.70 30.64 29.40
N LYS A 6 -0.50 31.11 29.08
CA LYS A 6 -1.49 31.53 30.09
C LYS A 6 -2.27 30.30 30.58
N GLN A 7 -2.38 30.12 31.90
CA GLN A 7 -3.38 29.24 32.49
C GLN A 7 -4.69 30.01 32.63
N TRP A 8 -5.75 29.49 32.01
CA TRP A 8 -7.10 30.06 32.07
C TRP A 8 -7.89 29.46 33.23
N LYS A 9 -8.76 30.27 33.84
CA LYS A 9 -9.68 29.86 34.91
C LYS A 9 -11.12 30.10 34.48
N ASP A 10 -12.04 29.34 35.07
CA ASP A 10 -13.47 29.56 34.86
C ASP A 10 -13.87 30.99 35.27
N GLY A 11 -14.57 31.66 34.36
CA GLY A 11 -14.93 33.07 34.51
C GLY A 11 -13.92 34.07 33.97
N ASP A 12 -12.75 33.64 33.47
CA ASP A 12 -11.81 34.54 32.80
C ASP A 12 -12.40 35.10 31.49
N VAL A 13 -12.29 36.41 31.31
CA VAL A 13 -12.65 37.07 30.05
C VAL A 13 -11.54 36.88 29.02
N ILE A 14 -11.91 36.40 27.82
CA ILE A 14 -10.99 36.30 26.69
C ILE A 14 -10.77 37.70 26.10
N THR A 15 -9.54 38.20 26.19
CA THR A 15 -9.17 39.52 25.64
C THR A 15 -8.35 39.40 24.38
N LYS A 16 -8.28 40.49 23.61
CA LYS A 16 -7.42 40.61 22.42
C LYS A 16 -5.97 40.28 22.74
N GLU A 17 -5.46 40.76 23.87
CA GLU A 17 -4.08 40.56 24.31
C GLU A 17 -3.81 39.08 24.60
N ALA A 18 -4.79 38.39 25.20
CA ALA A 18 -4.67 36.98 25.51
C ALA A 18 -4.75 36.10 24.25
N LEU A 19 -5.59 36.47 23.27
CA LEU A 19 -5.60 35.83 21.95
C LEU A 19 -4.27 36.05 21.22
N ASN A 20 -3.78 37.28 21.17
CA ASN A 20 -2.49 37.59 20.54
C ASN A 20 -1.32 36.82 21.17
N ASN A 21 -1.33 36.60 22.50
CA ASN A 21 -0.32 35.79 23.16
C ASN A 21 -0.34 34.34 22.67
N ILE A 22 -1.54 33.75 22.51
CA ILE A 22 -1.70 32.38 21.98
C ILE A 22 -1.20 32.29 20.53
N GLU A 23 -1.60 33.23 19.68
CA GLU A 23 -1.17 33.28 18.27
C GLU A 23 0.37 33.38 18.15
N GLN A 24 1.00 34.20 19.00
CA GLN A 24 2.47 34.28 19.07
C GLN A 24 3.13 32.98 19.55
N GLY A 25 2.46 32.21 20.40
CA GLY A 25 2.93 30.90 20.83
C GLY A 25 2.86 29.84 19.72
N ILE A 26 1.92 29.98 18.78
CA ILE A 26 1.69 29.02 17.69
C ILE A 26 2.50 29.35 16.44
N VAL A 27 2.84 30.62 16.20
CA VAL A 27 3.49 31.08 14.95
C VAL A 27 4.80 30.37 14.62
N ASN A 28 5.50 29.85 15.64
CA ASN A 28 6.79 29.16 15.48
C ASN A 28 6.70 27.65 15.79
N VAL A 29 5.50 27.08 15.88
CA VAL A 29 5.36 25.62 16.04
C VAL A 29 5.73 24.98 14.71
N PRO A 30 6.83 24.20 14.64
CA PRO A 30 7.20 23.54 13.40
C PRO A 30 6.12 22.51 13.03
N ALA A 31 6.00 22.22 11.73
CA ALA A 31 5.20 21.08 11.30
C ALA A 31 5.63 19.83 12.08
N GLY A 32 4.66 19.00 12.46
CA GLY A 32 4.93 17.72 13.12
C GLY A 32 5.88 16.86 12.27
N PRO A 33 6.59 15.92 12.90
CA PRO A 33 7.47 15.03 12.16
C PRO A 33 6.68 14.31 11.06
N LYS A 34 7.33 14.07 9.93
CA LYS A 34 6.78 13.18 8.89
C LYS A 34 6.44 11.84 9.56
N GLY A 35 5.23 11.33 9.32
CA GLY A 35 4.87 9.98 9.75
C GLY A 35 5.80 8.93 9.15
N ASP A 36 5.90 7.78 9.82
CA ASP A 36 6.74 6.68 9.38
C ASP A 36 6.32 6.16 8.00
N THR A 37 7.30 5.63 7.27
CA THR A 37 7.03 4.90 6.03
C THR A 37 6.16 3.68 6.35
N GLY A 38 5.15 3.43 5.52
CA GLY A 38 4.32 2.23 5.65
C GLY A 38 5.15 0.95 5.52
N ALA A 39 4.62 -0.15 6.07
CA ALA A 39 5.27 -1.45 5.95
C ALA A 39 5.40 -1.89 4.47
N ALA A 40 6.45 -2.65 4.17
CA ALA A 40 6.59 -3.30 2.88
C ALA A 40 5.40 -4.24 2.61
N GLY A 41 5.00 -4.35 1.34
CA GLY A 41 4.00 -5.32 0.93
C GLY A 41 4.47 -6.76 1.15
N ALA A 42 3.51 -7.69 1.25
CA ALA A 42 3.81 -9.11 1.35
C ALA A 42 4.56 -9.61 0.10
N LYS A 43 5.47 -10.57 0.29
CA LYS A 43 6.10 -11.27 -0.82
C LYS A 43 5.03 -11.97 -1.67
N GLY A 44 5.15 -11.87 -2.99
CA GLY A 44 4.30 -12.62 -3.91
C GLY A 44 4.46 -14.14 -3.75
N ALA A 45 3.44 -14.89 -4.17
CA ALA A 45 3.50 -16.36 -4.16
C ALA A 45 4.63 -16.88 -5.07
N THR A 46 5.23 -18.00 -4.70
CA THR A 46 6.17 -18.72 -5.56
C THR A 46 5.44 -19.18 -6.83
N GLY A 47 6.06 -18.99 -8.00
CA GLY A 47 5.53 -19.53 -9.26
C GLY A 47 5.60 -21.05 -9.29
N LYS A 48 4.71 -21.69 -10.06
CA LYS A 48 4.69 -23.14 -10.24
C LYS A 48 5.66 -23.57 -11.34
N GLY A 49 6.38 -24.67 -11.12
CA GLY A 49 7.17 -25.32 -12.17
C GLY A 49 6.30 -26.13 -13.13
N VAL A 50 6.81 -26.42 -14.33
CA VAL A 50 6.14 -27.33 -15.29
C VAL A 50 6.65 -28.75 -15.08
N LYS A 51 5.73 -29.68 -14.78
CA LYS A 51 6.01 -31.11 -14.64
C LYS A 51 5.86 -31.84 -15.97
N GLY A 52 4.89 -31.45 -16.78
CA GLY A 52 4.63 -32.09 -18.08
C GLY A 52 3.61 -31.34 -18.92
N ILE A 53 3.56 -31.66 -20.21
CA ILE A 53 2.61 -31.10 -21.17
C ILE A 53 2.05 -32.25 -22.01
N ALA A 54 0.73 -32.36 -22.07
CA ALA A 54 0.03 -33.22 -23.00
C ALA A 54 -0.53 -32.37 -24.16
N LEU A 55 -0.19 -32.71 -25.40
CA LEU A 55 -0.67 -32.01 -26.58
C LEU A 55 -1.93 -32.68 -27.15
N THR A 56 -2.87 -31.86 -27.58
CA THR A 56 -4.04 -32.30 -28.34
C THR A 56 -3.78 -32.02 -29.81
N THR A 57 -3.96 -33.04 -30.66
CA THR A 57 -3.85 -32.89 -32.10
C THR A 57 -5.15 -33.23 -32.82
N THR A 58 -5.38 -32.56 -33.94
CA THR A 58 -6.49 -32.80 -34.85
C THR A 58 -5.95 -32.70 -36.26
N ASP A 59 -6.14 -33.73 -37.07
CA ASP A 59 -5.61 -33.81 -38.45
C ASP A 59 -4.10 -33.53 -38.56
N GLY A 60 -3.33 -34.00 -37.56
CA GLY A 60 -1.88 -33.80 -37.48
C GLY A 60 -1.43 -32.40 -37.02
N LYS A 61 -2.36 -31.47 -36.76
CA LYS A 61 -2.08 -30.14 -36.21
C LYS A 61 -2.27 -30.12 -34.70
N VAL A 62 -1.46 -29.35 -33.98
CA VAL A 62 -1.67 -29.11 -32.53
C VAL A 62 -2.81 -28.10 -32.39
N THR A 63 -3.87 -28.48 -31.67
CA THR A 63 -5.07 -27.65 -31.45
C THR A 63 -5.23 -27.19 -30.01
N GLY A 64 -4.43 -27.73 -29.09
CA GLY A 64 -4.47 -27.38 -27.67
C GLY A 64 -3.56 -28.27 -26.85
N GLY A 65 -3.76 -28.23 -25.54
CA GLY A 65 -3.14 -29.17 -24.62
C GLY A 65 -3.46 -28.87 -23.16
N THR A 66 -2.84 -29.65 -22.28
CA THR A 66 -2.91 -29.46 -20.83
C THR A 66 -1.49 -29.40 -20.30
N VAL A 67 -1.19 -28.38 -19.49
CA VAL A 67 0.03 -28.33 -18.68
C VAL A 67 -0.27 -28.94 -17.32
N THR A 68 0.62 -29.80 -16.84
CA THR A 68 0.65 -30.27 -15.45
C THR A 68 1.79 -29.56 -14.74
N PHE A 69 1.48 -28.90 -13.63
CA PHE A 69 2.45 -28.22 -12.79
C PHE A 69 3.13 -29.19 -11.82
N ASP A 70 4.21 -28.75 -11.18
CA ASP A 70 4.96 -29.51 -10.17
C ASP A 70 4.16 -29.85 -8.91
N ASP A 71 3.07 -29.13 -8.65
CA ASP A 71 2.09 -29.41 -7.59
C ASP A 71 0.90 -30.27 -8.05
N ASP A 72 1.02 -30.93 -9.22
CA ASP A 72 -0.02 -31.76 -9.86
C ASP A 72 -1.29 -31.03 -10.28
N SER A 73 -1.40 -29.71 -10.07
CA SER A 73 -2.48 -28.92 -10.66
C SER A 73 -2.33 -28.87 -12.19
N THR A 74 -3.44 -28.60 -12.89
CA THR A 74 -3.45 -28.54 -14.35
C THR A 74 -3.98 -27.21 -14.86
N GLY A 75 -3.52 -26.83 -16.05
CA GLY A 75 -3.99 -25.65 -16.77
C GLY A 75 -4.16 -25.96 -18.26
N ALA A 76 -5.03 -25.22 -18.94
CA ALA A 76 -5.21 -25.34 -20.38
C ALA A 76 -4.08 -24.65 -21.15
N VAL A 77 -3.56 -25.31 -22.17
CA VAL A 77 -2.71 -24.72 -23.20
C VAL A 77 -3.59 -24.41 -24.41
N THR A 78 -3.78 -23.11 -24.69
CA THR A 78 -4.57 -22.65 -25.84
C THR A 78 -3.65 -22.38 -27.03
N VAL A 79 -4.01 -22.92 -28.20
CA VAL A 79 -3.31 -22.61 -29.47
C VAL A 79 -4.08 -21.49 -30.17
N THR A 80 -3.36 -20.47 -30.64
CA THR A 80 -3.88 -19.42 -31.52
C THR A 80 -3.02 -19.42 -32.78
N GLU A 81 -3.65 -19.52 -33.95
CA GLU A 81 -2.97 -19.41 -35.23
C GLU A 81 -2.70 -17.92 -35.52
N ALA A 82 -1.48 -17.61 -35.99
CA ALA A 82 -1.06 -16.25 -36.36
C ALA A 82 -1.34 -15.95 -37.84
#